data_AF-K5DBQ9-F1
#
_entry.id   AF-K5DBQ9-F1
#
_cell.length_a   1.000
_cell.length_b   1.000
_cell.length_c   1.000
_cell.angle_alpha   90.00
_cell.angle_beta   90.00
_cell.angle_gamma   90.00
#
_symmetry.space_group_name_H-M   'P 1'
#
loop_
_entity.id
_entity.type
_entity.pdbx_description
1 polymer ?
#
loop_
_entity_poly.entity_id
_entity_poly.type
_entity_poly.pdbx_seq_one_letter_code
_entity_poly.pdbx_strand_id
1 'polypeptide(L)'
;MSELTRSQSFFLRHEFAIRRLHSLTGIVPLGVYMVIHLTTNASLLNGTETFQRAVFMIHSLGNLLPVVEWGGIFAPLLFHAILGVWIIRTGKSNLGNYQFTGNRRYVWQRWTGLIALVFLMTHVLHLHGWFHAGFWLAIMEPLGFASFDPYNAASSLGEAMQGYVWPAFYLAGVLATVYHLANGIWTAGITWGFWVSPQAQQRATKVCVAFGVILAVIGTAAWWGAVRMDAEDIAQARADEAIMYEAAKETGLAYDMPEKRTPVDVEEAENASESDDDTITE
;
A
#
# COMPACT_ATOMS: atom_id res chain seq x y z
N MET A 1 -37.63 26.08 -16.28
CA MET A 1 -36.26 25.58 -15.97
C MET A 1 -36.11 25.02 -14.55
N SER A 2 -36.84 25.51 -13.53
CA SER A 2 -36.68 25.05 -12.14
C SER A 2 -37.31 23.67 -11.83
N GLU A 3 -38.32 23.23 -12.58
CA GLU A 3 -38.91 21.89 -12.39
C GLU A 3 -38.06 20.76 -12.98
N LEU A 4 -37.40 21.01 -14.12
CA LEU A 4 -36.52 20.03 -14.77
C LEU A 4 -35.31 19.67 -13.90
N THR A 5 -34.73 20.64 -13.19
CA THR A 5 -33.61 20.41 -12.25
C THR A 5 -34.04 19.70 -10.96
N ARG A 6 -35.31 19.79 -10.55
CA ARG A 6 -35.82 19.11 -9.34
C ARG A 6 -35.98 17.59 -9.56
N SER A 7 -36.15 17.15 -10.80
CA SER A 7 -36.29 15.73 -11.19
C SER A 7 -34.96 14.96 -11.28
N GLN A 8 -33.82 15.66 -11.35
CA GLN A 8 -32.51 15.02 -11.49
C GLN A 8 -32.00 14.51 -10.14
N SER A 9 -31.45 13.29 -10.13
CA SER A 9 -30.81 12.72 -8.94
C SER A 9 -29.70 13.64 -8.42
N PHE A 10 -29.43 13.59 -7.10
CA PHE A 10 -28.37 14.39 -6.47
C PHE A 10 -27.02 14.22 -7.19
N PHE A 11 -26.72 12.98 -7.62
CA PHE A 11 -25.49 12.64 -8.34
C PHE A 11 -25.35 13.36 -9.68
N LEU A 12 -26.42 13.44 -10.48
CA LEU A 12 -26.38 14.14 -11.78
C LEU A 12 -26.17 15.65 -11.58
N ARG A 13 -26.82 16.22 -10.55
CA ARG A 13 -26.68 17.65 -10.24
C ARG A 13 -25.27 18.05 -9.79
N HIS A 14 -24.57 17.15 -9.10
CA HIS A 14 -23.23 17.40 -8.55
C HIS A 14 -22.14 16.60 -9.25
N GLU A 15 -22.41 16.05 -10.44
CA GLU A 15 -21.51 15.11 -11.14
C GLU A 15 -20.11 15.71 -11.32
N PHE A 16 -20.04 16.98 -11.73
CA PHE A 16 -18.78 17.69 -11.92
C PHE A 16 -17.93 17.74 -10.64
N ALA A 17 -18.55 18.10 -9.51
CA ALA A 17 -17.88 18.19 -8.22
C ALA A 17 -17.44 16.81 -7.72
N ILE A 18 -18.30 15.80 -7.86
CA ILE A 18 -18.02 14.42 -7.45
C ILE A 18 -16.85 13.83 -8.24
N ARG A 19 -16.84 14.03 -9.57
CA ARG A 19 -15.73 13.56 -10.43
C ARG A 19 -14.41 14.26 -10.11
N ARG A 20 -14.45 15.56 -9.78
CA ARG A 20 -13.27 16.29 -9.30
C ARG A 20 -12.81 15.80 -7.95
N LEU A 21 -13.71 15.54 -7.01
CA LEU A 21 -13.35 14.98 -5.71
C LEU A 21 -12.72 13.59 -5.87
N HIS A 22 -13.24 12.74 -6.78
CA HIS A 22 -12.63 11.44 -7.10
C HIS A 22 -11.21 11.60 -7.66
N SER A 23 -11.01 12.58 -8.55
CA SER A 23 -9.67 12.93 -9.03
C SER A 23 -8.79 13.44 -7.88
N LEU A 24 -9.32 14.25 -6.96
CA LEU A 24 -8.56 14.80 -5.85
C LEU A 24 -8.08 13.70 -4.91
N THR A 25 -9.00 12.84 -4.43
CA THR A 25 -8.67 11.77 -3.47
C THR A 25 -7.62 10.81 -4.03
N GLY A 26 -7.64 10.55 -5.34
CA GLY A 26 -6.64 9.73 -6.01
C GLY A 26 -5.22 10.31 -6.00
N ILE A 27 -5.08 11.65 -5.93
CA ILE A 27 -3.78 12.33 -5.87
C ILE A 27 -3.41 12.61 -4.42
N VAL A 28 -4.31 13.27 -3.68
CA VAL A 28 -4.18 13.57 -2.26
C VAL A 28 -5.47 13.16 -1.57
N PRO A 29 -5.43 12.22 -0.61
CA PRO A 29 -4.21 11.71 0.04
C PRO A 29 -3.59 10.46 -0.60
N LEU A 30 -4.29 9.71 -1.46
CA LEU A 30 -3.88 8.34 -1.83
C LEU A 30 -2.55 8.28 -2.59
N GLY A 31 -2.31 9.19 -3.54
CA GLY A 31 -1.04 9.24 -4.28
C GLY A 31 0.15 9.56 -3.38
N VAL A 32 -0.04 10.48 -2.41
CA VAL A 32 0.99 10.80 -1.41
C VAL A 32 1.26 9.60 -0.51
N TYR A 33 0.20 8.97 0.01
CA TYR A 33 0.31 7.74 0.80
C TYR A 33 1.08 6.66 0.05
N MET A 34 0.78 6.43 -1.24
CA MET A 34 1.48 5.44 -2.04
C MET A 34 2.99 5.69 -2.13
N VAL A 35 3.41 6.95 -2.34
CA VAL A 35 4.84 7.29 -2.41
C VAL A 35 5.52 7.04 -1.07
N ILE A 36 4.90 7.47 0.03
CA ILE A 36 5.44 7.22 1.39
C ILE A 36 5.50 5.72 1.67
N HIS A 37 4.41 5.00 1.43
CA HIS A 37 4.30 3.57 1.66
C HIS A 37 5.37 2.79 0.89
N LEU A 38 5.52 3.02 -0.42
CA LEU A 38 6.55 2.33 -1.21
C LEU A 38 7.97 2.71 -0.77
N THR A 39 8.22 3.97 -0.41
CA THR A 39 9.55 4.40 0.02
C THR A 39 9.92 3.82 1.39
N THR A 40 8.96 3.78 2.33
CA THR A 40 9.15 3.13 3.63
C THR A 40 9.43 1.65 3.45
N ASN A 41 8.67 0.92 2.62
CA ASN A 41 8.94 -0.50 2.37
C ASN A 41 10.27 -0.72 1.64
N ALA A 42 10.65 0.15 0.69
CA ALA A 42 11.94 0.07 0.01
C ALA A 42 13.13 0.25 0.97
N SER A 43 12.92 0.86 2.13
CA SER A 43 13.97 1.02 3.14
C SER A 43 14.45 -0.29 3.75
N LEU A 44 13.72 -1.40 3.59
CA LEU A 44 14.17 -2.74 3.97
C LEU A 44 15.44 -3.18 3.21
N LEU A 45 15.68 -2.63 2.01
CA LEU A 45 16.96 -2.84 1.32
C LEU A 45 18.16 -2.22 2.04
N ASN A 46 17.92 -1.28 2.95
CA ASN A 46 18.94 -0.65 3.78
C ASN A 46 19.11 -1.33 5.15
N GLY A 47 18.45 -2.47 5.37
CA GLY A 47 18.53 -3.25 6.61
C GLY A 47 17.24 -3.24 7.44
N THR A 48 17.10 -4.28 8.28
CA THR A 48 15.98 -4.48 9.20
C THR A 48 15.77 -3.26 10.08
N GLU A 49 16.85 -2.68 10.61
CA GLU A 49 16.79 -1.60 11.58
C GLU A 49 16.28 -0.30 10.97
N THR A 50 16.63 -0.04 9.71
CA THR A 50 16.13 1.13 8.98
C THR A 50 14.62 1.02 8.78
N PHE A 51 14.15 -0.15 8.34
CA PHE A 51 12.74 -0.40 8.09
C PHE A 51 11.93 -0.41 9.38
N GLN A 52 12.36 -1.18 10.39
CA GLN A 52 11.69 -1.32 11.68
C GLN A 52 11.56 0.03 12.38
N ARG A 53 12.61 0.88 12.35
CA ARG A 53 12.52 2.24 12.90
C ARG A 53 11.49 3.10 12.19
N ALA A 54 11.37 2.99 10.86
CA ALA A 54 10.36 3.73 10.12
C ALA A 54 8.94 3.27 10.49
N VAL A 55 8.75 1.97 10.72
CA VAL A 55 7.47 1.40 11.18
C VAL A 55 7.15 1.86 12.59
N PHE A 56 8.12 1.84 13.52
CA PHE A 56 7.91 2.39 14.86
C PHE A 56 7.50 3.86 14.84
N MET A 57 8.12 4.70 14.01
CA MET A 57 7.73 6.12 13.85
C MET A 57 6.29 6.31 13.38
N ILE A 58 5.74 5.38 12.60
CA ILE A 58 4.33 5.40 12.18
C ILE A 58 3.45 4.99 13.37
N HIS A 59 3.82 3.92 14.06
CA HIS A 59 3.04 3.34 15.17
C HIS A 59 3.13 4.15 16.47
N SER A 60 4.11 5.06 16.60
CA SER A 60 4.26 5.97 17.73
C SER A 60 3.12 7.00 17.81
N LEU A 61 2.28 7.11 16.79
CA LEU A 61 1.02 7.87 16.84
C LEU A 61 0.00 7.26 17.82
N GLY A 62 0.18 6.01 18.25
CA GLY A 62 -0.65 5.35 19.26
C GLY A 62 -2.14 5.42 18.90
N ASN A 63 -2.96 5.93 19.82
CA ASN A 63 -4.42 6.03 19.66
C ASN A 63 -4.87 6.99 18.54
N LEU A 64 -3.97 7.84 18.03
CA LEU A 64 -4.28 8.72 16.89
C LEU A 64 -4.12 8.00 15.55
N LEU A 65 -3.35 6.90 15.50
CA LEU A 65 -3.07 6.17 14.26
C LEU A 65 -4.36 5.76 13.52
N PRO A 66 -5.38 5.14 14.16
CA PRO A 66 -6.60 4.75 13.45
C PRO A 66 -7.37 5.94 12.85
N VAL A 67 -7.32 7.12 13.50
CA VAL A 67 -7.96 8.33 12.97
C VAL A 67 -7.25 8.82 11.70
N VAL A 68 -5.92 8.79 11.71
CA VAL A 68 -5.08 9.15 10.56
C VAL A 68 -5.28 8.15 9.43
N GLU A 69 -5.34 6.85 9.71
CA GLU A 69 -5.57 5.80 8.71
C GLU A 69 -6.95 5.93 8.08
N TRP A 70 -8.01 6.11 8.87
CA TRP A 70 -9.36 6.26 8.31
C TRP A 70 -9.55 7.55 7.54
N GLY A 71 -9.07 8.69 8.09
CA GLY A 71 -9.20 9.99 7.43
C GLY A 71 -8.29 10.17 6.22
N GLY A 72 -7.07 9.63 6.29
CA GLY A 72 -6.02 9.81 5.29
C GLY A 72 -5.89 8.67 4.27
N ILE A 73 -6.40 7.47 4.58
CA ILE A 73 -6.21 6.29 3.71
C ILE A 73 -7.56 5.65 3.39
N PHE A 74 -8.24 5.04 4.37
CA PHE A 74 -9.38 4.15 4.08
C PHE A 74 -10.61 4.88 3.53
N ALA A 75 -11.06 5.99 4.14
CA ALA A 75 -12.23 6.70 3.65
C ALA A 75 -12.00 7.32 2.25
N PRO A 76 -10.86 8.00 1.97
CA PRO A 76 -10.51 8.43 0.63
C PRO A 76 -10.41 7.28 -0.38
N LEU A 77 -9.85 6.13 0.03
CA LEU A 77 -9.72 4.94 -0.81
C LEU A 77 -11.07 4.34 -1.17
N LEU A 78 -11.96 4.17 -0.19
CA LEU A 78 -13.32 3.70 -0.38
C LEU A 78 -14.09 4.60 -1.36
N PHE A 79 -14.05 5.92 -1.12
CA PHE A 79 -14.69 6.87 -2.02
C PHE A 79 -14.11 6.78 -3.44
N HIS A 80 -12.79 6.74 -3.57
CA HIS A 80 -12.10 6.64 -4.86
C HIS A 80 -12.48 5.33 -5.59
N ALA A 81 -12.40 4.19 -4.91
CA ALA A 81 -12.67 2.88 -5.49
C ALA A 81 -14.14 2.71 -5.92
N ILE A 82 -15.09 3.11 -5.07
CA ILE A 82 -16.54 2.98 -5.37
C ILE A 82 -16.90 3.83 -6.60
N LEU A 83 -16.47 5.10 -6.62
CA LEU A 83 -16.71 5.98 -7.76
C LEU A 83 -15.94 5.50 -9.00
N GLY A 84 -14.73 4.98 -8.84
CA GLY A 84 -13.92 4.40 -9.90
C GLY A 84 -14.62 3.22 -10.59
N VAL A 85 -15.18 2.28 -9.82
CA VAL A 85 -15.98 1.15 -10.35
C VAL A 85 -17.20 1.66 -11.11
N TRP A 86 -17.90 2.69 -10.60
CA TRP A 86 -19.00 3.32 -11.32
C TRP A 86 -18.56 3.97 -12.64
N ILE A 87 -17.41 4.66 -12.67
CA ILE A 87 -16.82 5.27 -13.87
C ILE A 87 -16.39 4.21 -14.90
N ILE A 88 -15.93 3.04 -14.44
CA ILE A 88 -15.60 1.91 -15.30
C ILE A 88 -16.86 1.38 -15.96
N ARG A 89 -17.91 1.09 -15.18
CA ARG A 89 -19.18 0.52 -15.67
C ARG A 89 -19.92 1.43 -16.64
N THR A 90 -19.81 2.74 -16.47
CA THR A 90 -20.48 3.73 -17.33
C THR A 90 -19.61 4.22 -18.50
N GLY A 91 -18.33 3.81 -18.55
CA GLY A 91 -17.39 4.20 -19.59
C GLY A 91 -17.63 3.48 -20.92
N LYS A 92 -17.25 4.13 -22.02
CA LYS A 92 -17.23 3.53 -23.37
C LYS A 92 -15.81 3.55 -23.92
N SER A 93 -15.33 2.39 -24.35
CA SER A 93 -14.03 2.25 -25.02
C SER A 93 -14.21 2.17 -26.53
N ASN A 94 -13.34 2.87 -27.27
CA ASN A 94 -13.28 2.81 -28.74
C ASN A 94 -11.97 2.17 -29.24
N LEU A 95 -11.26 1.43 -28.38
CA LEU A 95 -9.93 0.89 -28.71
C LEU A 95 -9.92 -0.12 -29.87
N GLY A 96 -11.05 -0.78 -30.14
CA GLY A 96 -11.19 -1.68 -31.29
C GLY A 96 -11.09 -0.99 -32.66
N ASN A 97 -11.59 0.24 -32.75
CA ASN A 97 -11.59 1.02 -34.01
C ASN A 97 -10.47 2.06 -34.06
N TYR A 98 -10.04 2.57 -32.90
CA TYR A 98 -9.07 3.67 -32.81
C TYR A 98 -8.00 3.39 -31.75
N GLN A 99 -6.81 2.98 -32.19
CA GLN A 99 -5.70 2.60 -31.32
C GLN A 99 -4.78 3.75 -30.90
N PHE A 100 -5.32 4.97 -30.79
CA PHE A 100 -4.56 6.14 -30.36
C PHE A 100 -4.04 6.00 -28.92
N THR A 101 -2.91 6.63 -28.63
CA THR A 101 -2.28 6.62 -27.29
C THR A 101 -3.24 7.07 -26.18
N GLY A 102 -4.09 8.07 -26.44
CA GLY A 102 -5.12 8.51 -25.50
C GLY A 102 -6.13 7.40 -25.16
N ASN A 103 -6.58 6.65 -26.16
CA ASN A 103 -7.52 5.54 -25.99
C ASN A 103 -6.87 4.37 -25.24
N ARG A 104 -5.59 4.08 -25.52
CA ARG A 104 -4.83 3.08 -24.76
C ARG A 104 -4.75 3.45 -23.28
N ARG A 105 -4.35 4.68 -22.95
CA ARG A 105 -4.29 5.16 -21.55
C ARG A 105 -5.64 5.11 -20.85
N TYR A 106 -6.71 5.49 -21.55
CA TYR A 106 -8.08 5.41 -21.04
C TYR A 106 -8.46 3.97 -20.64
N VAL A 107 -8.11 2.99 -21.46
CA VAL A 107 -8.38 1.56 -21.21
C VAL A 107 -7.48 1.03 -20.09
N TRP A 108 -6.19 1.32 -20.14
CA TRP A 108 -5.25 0.87 -19.13
C TRP A 108 -5.54 1.45 -17.75
N GLN A 109 -5.98 2.71 -17.62
CA GLN A 109 -6.42 3.26 -16.32
C GLN A 109 -7.51 2.40 -15.66
N ARG A 110 -8.40 1.82 -16.45
CA ARG A 110 -9.51 0.99 -15.95
C ARG A 110 -9.04 -0.39 -15.56
N TRP A 111 -8.26 -1.03 -16.43
CA TRP A 111 -7.70 -2.35 -16.13
C TRP A 111 -6.79 -2.31 -14.93
N THR A 112 -5.85 -1.37 -14.87
CA THR A 112 -4.99 -1.23 -13.69
C THR A 112 -5.76 -0.80 -12.45
N GLY A 113 -6.87 -0.05 -12.59
CA GLY A 113 -7.76 0.27 -11.47
C GLY A 113 -8.48 -0.96 -10.90
N LEU A 114 -8.94 -1.88 -11.77
CA LEU A 114 -9.53 -3.15 -11.32
C LEU A 114 -8.49 -4.08 -10.70
N ILE A 115 -7.31 -4.18 -11.31
CA ILE A 115 -6.20 -4.97 -10.75
C ILE A 115 -5.78 -4.39 -9.40
N ALA A 116 -5.62 -3.06 -9.29
CA ALA A 116 -5.32 -2.39 -8.04
C ALA A 116 -6.41 -2.62 -6.98
N LEU A 117 -7.69 -2.60 -7.36
CA LEU A 117 -8.78 -2.90 -6.43
C LEU A 117 -8.66 -4.31 -5.85
N VAL A 118 -8.48 -5.33 -6.70
CA VAL A 118 -8.31 -6.71 -6.24
C VAL A 118 -7.04 -6.84 -5.40
N PHE A 119 -5.93 -6.28 -5.86
CA PHE A 119 -4.67 -6.25 -5.14
C PHE A 119 -4.82 -5.64 -3.75
N LEU A 120 -5.43 -4.46 -3.62
CA LEU A 120 -5.59 -3.78 -2.33
C LEU A 120 -6.51 -4.55 -1.37
N MET A 121 -7.61 -5.14 -1.87
CA MET A 121 -8.48 -5.95 -1.03
C MET A 121 -7.75 -7.18 -0.48
N THR A 122 -7.00 -7.88 -1.33
CA THR A 122 -6.19 -9.03 -0.92
C THR A 122 -5.01 -8.62 -0.06
N HIS A 123 -4.35 -7.50 -0.36
CA HIS A 123 -3.22 -6.97 0.41
C HIS A 123 -3.60 -6.66 1.86
N VAL A 124 -4.72 -5.95 2.07
CA VAL A 124 -5.21 -5.65 3.42
C VAL A 124 -5.69 -6.91 4.13
N LEU A 125 -6.19 -7.92 3.42
CA LEU A 125 -6.53 -9.22 4.01
C LEU A 125 -5.26 -9.98 4.44
N HIS A 126 -4.31 -10.10 3.52
CA HIS A 126 -3.06 -10.84 3.69
C HIS A 126 -2.21 -10.31 4.82
N LEU A 127 -1.94 -9.02 4.86
CA LEU A 127 -1.05 -8.46 5.88
C LEU A 127 -1.80 -8.01 7.13
N HIS A 128 -3.04 -7.49 7.01
CA HIS A 128 -3.73 -6.87 8.13
C HIS A 128 -5.02 -7.57 8.57
N GLY A 129 -5.41 -8.66 7.90
CA GLY A 129 -6.60 -9.41 8.25
C GLY A 129 -7.92 -8.65 8.10
N TRP A 130 -7.99 -7.46 7.50
CA TRP A 130 -9.17 -6.56 7.49
C TRP A 130 -9.65 -6.06 8.86
N PHE A 131 -10.21 -6.95 9.70
CA PHE A 131 -10.84 -6.59 10.97
C PHE A 131 -9.98 -7.07 12.14
N HIS A 132 -9.56 -6.15 13.00
CA HIS A 132 -8.74 -6.44 14.18
C HIS A 132 -9.60 -6.92 15.37
N ALA A 133 -10.59 -7.78 15.10
CA ALA A 133 -11.42 -8.40 16.13
C ALA A 133 -10.88 -9.80 16.43
N GLY A 134 -10.68 -10.14 17.71
CA GLY A 134 -10.02 -11.40 18.08
C GLY A 134 -10.68 -12.66 17.49
N PHE A 135 -12.02 -12.72 17.44
CA PHE A 135 -12.72 -13.85 16.82
C PHE A 135 -12.45 -13.98 15.31
N TRP A 136 -12.18 -12.86 14.63
CA TRP A 136 -11.92 -12.84 13.20
C TRP A 136 -10.47 -13.20 12.91
N LEU A 137 -9.52 -12.65 13.67
CA LEU A 137 -8.11 -12.96 13.57
C LEU A 137 -7.84 -14.45 13.84
N ALA A 138 -8.49 -15.04 14.84
CA ALA A 138 -8.41 -16.47 15.15
C ALA A 138 -8.86 -17.39 13.98
N ILE A 139 -9.60 -16.86 13.00
CA ILE A 139 -9.99 -17.58 11.77
C ILE A 139 -9.00 -17.28 10.64
N MET A 140 -8.52 -16.04 10.54
CA MET A 140 -7.68 -15.57 9.44
C MET A 140 -6.22 -16.03 9.57
N GLU A 141 -5.64 -15.99 10.77
CA GLU A 141 -4.23 -16.34 11.02
C GLU A 141 -3.90 -17.78 10.59
N PRO A 142 -4.69 -18.83 10.96
CA PRO A 142 -4.41 -20.20 10.51
C PRO A 142 -4.55 -20.41 9.00
N LEU A 143 -5.20 -19.47 8.30
CA LEU A 143 -5.35 -19.50 6.84
C LEU A 143 -4.19 -18.78 6.12
N GLY A 144 -3.21 -18.26 6.85
CA GLY A 144 -2.09 -17.49 6.28
C GLY A 144 -2.48 -16.06 5.89
N PHE A 145 -3.41 -15.45 6.64
CA PHE A 145 -3.77 -14.03 6.54
C PHE A 145 -3.46 -13.33 7.87
N ALA A 146 -3.55 -11.99 7.92
CA ALA A 146 -3.10 -11.19 9.06
C ALA A 146 -1.62 -11.42 9.42
N SER A 147 -0.76 -11.59 8.42
CA SER A 147 0.61 -12.08 8.58
C SER A 147 1.66 -10.97 8.75
N PHE A 148 1.28 -9.77 9.19
CA PHE A 148 2.20 -8.66 9.40
C PHE A 148 2.07 -8.07 10.80
N ASP A 149 3.17 -8.16 11.55
CA ASP A 149 3.30 -7.65 12.91
C ASP A 149 4.16 -6.38 12.90
N PRO A 150 3.62 -5.19 13.22
CA PRO A 150 4.38 -3.95 13.13
C PRO A 150 5.61 -3.85 14.04
N TYR A 151 5.66 -4.60 15.14
CA TYR A 151 6.84 -4.66 16.01
C TYR A 151 7.82 -5.76 15.62
N ASN A 152 7.49 -6.53 14.59
CA ASN A 152 8.33 -7.53 13.94
C ASN A 152 8.24 -7.34 12.40
N ALA A 153 8.42 -6.10 11.93
CA ALA A 153 7.97 -5.71 10.61
C ALA A 153 8.77 -6.36 9.48
N ALA A 154 10.09 -6.44 9.58
CA ALA A 154 10.93 -7.06 8.57
C ALA A 154 10.74 -8.59 8.55
N SER A 155 10.78 -9.23 9.72
CA SER A 155 10.66 -10.69 9.82
C SER A 155 9.28 -11.17 9.37
N SER A 156 8.19 -10.62 9.91
CA SER A 156 6.82 -11.00 9.52
C SER A 156 6.52 -10.70 8.05
N LEU A 157 7.02 -9.59 7.50
CA LEU A 157 6.89 -9.30 6.07
C LEU A 157 7.68 -10.30 5.20
N GLY A 158 8.89 -10.65 5.62
CA GLY A 158 9.72 -11.65 4.94
C GLY A 158 9.05 -13.02 4.91
N GLU A 159 8.45 -13.43 6.03
CA GLU A 159 7.66 -14.68 6.15
C GLU A 159 6.42 -14.67 5.26
N ALA A 160 5.64 -13.58 5.31
CA ALA A 160 4.42 -13.43 4.50
C ALA A 160 4.71 -13.45 2.99
N MET A 161 5.93 -13.11 2.58
CA MET A 161 6.34 -13.06 1.18
C MET A 161 7.04 -14.33 0.67
N GLN A 162 7.11 -15.40 1.47
CA GLN A 162 7.71 -16.65 1.03
C GLN A 162 6.96 -17.34 -0.12
N GLY A 163 7.68 -18.18 -0.85
CA GLY A 163 7.16 -18.93 -2.00
C GLY A 163 7.14 -18.10 -3.30
N TYR A 164 6.20 -18.41 -4.20
CA TYR A 164 6.15 -17.78 -5.54
C TYR A 164 4.83 -17.05 -5.83
N VAL A 165 3.74 -17.45 -5.17
CA VAL A 165 2.40 -16.92 -5.44
C VAL A 165 2.27 -15.48 -4.93
N TRP A 166 2.61 -15.25 -3.66
CA TRP A 166 2.55 -13.90 -3.07
C TRP A 166 3.53 -12.93 -3.73
N PRO A 167 4.80 -13.27 -3.97
CA PRO A 167 5.71 -12.41 -4.71
C PRO A 167 5.17 -11.99 -6.09
N ALA A 168 4.68 -12.93 -6.90
CA ALA A 168 4.17 -12.61 -8.23
C ALA A 168 2.91 -11.74 -8.17
N PHE A 169 1.99 -12.04 -7.24
CA PHE A 169 0.78 -11.28 -7.01
C PHE A 169 1.08 -9.83 -6.61
N TYR A 170 1.99 -9.63 -5.66
CA TYR A 170 2.38 -8.31 -5.19
C TYR A 170 3.11 -7.50 -6.27
N LEU A 171 4.02 -8.11 -7.04
CA LEU A 171 4.69 -7.40 -8.13
C LEU A 171 3.69 -6.87 -9.17
N ALA A 172 2.73 -7.70 -9.58
CA ALA A 172 1.69 -7.29 -10.52
C ALA A 172 0.81 -6.15 -9.94
N GLY A 173 0.43 -6.27 -8.66
CA GLY A 173 -0.36 -5.26 -7.96
C GLY A 173 0.35 -3.92 -7.80
N VAL A 174 1.63 -3.94 -7.40
CA VAL A 174 2.49 -2.75 -7.28
C VAL A 174 2.66 -2.08 -8.63
N LEU A 175 3.00 -2.81 -9.69
CA LEU A 175 3.16 -2.19 -11.02
C LEU A 175 1.84 -1.63 -11.57
N ALA A 176 0.71 -2.30 -11.31
CA ALA A 176 -0.61 -1.80 -11.69
C ALA A 176 -0.98 -0.50 -10.95
N THR A 177 -0.76 -0.45 -9.63
CA THR A 177 -1.00 0.76 -8.83
C THR A 177 -0.10 1.92 -9.26
N VAL A 178 1.18 1.65 -9.56
CA VAL A 178 2.13 2.68 -10.04
C VAL A 178 1.64 3.27 -11.36
N TYR A 179 1.28 2.41 -12.32
CA TYR A 179 0.72 2.89 -13.59
C TYR A 179 -0.57 3.69 -13.37
N HIS A 180 -1.47 3.17 -12.52
CA HIS A 180 -2.76 3.81 -12.22
C HIS A 180 -2.56 5.22 -11.65
N LEU A 181 -1.61 5.40 -10.73
CA LEU A 181 -1.28 6.69 -10.16
C LEU A 181 -0.62 7.61 -11.19
N ALA A 182 0.40 7.15 -11.90
CA ALA A 182 1.12 7.98 -12.86
C ALA A 182 0.21 8.49 -14.00
N ASN A 183 -0.63 7.60 -14.56
CA ASN A 183 -1.62 7.99 -15.57
C ASN A 183 -2.81 8.76 -14.96
N GLY A 184 -3.13 8.50 -13.69
CA GLY A 184 -4.09 9.26 -12.89
C GLY A 184 -3.66 10.72 -12.72
N ILE A 185 -2.40 10.98 -12.37
CA ILE A 185 -1.80 12.32 -12.30
C ILE A 185 -1.91 13.00 -13.66
N TRP A 186 -1.50 12.31 -14.74
CA TRP A 186 -1.62 12.82 -16.10
C TRP A 186 -3.06 13.27 -16.43
N THR A 187 -4.05 12.45 -16.06
CA THR A 187 -5.47 12.74 -16.30
C THR A 187 -5.98 13.88 -15.41
N ALA A 188 -5.58 13.89 -14.14
CA ALA A 188 -5.94 14.92 -13.17
C ALA A 188 -5.47 16.30 -13.64
N GLY A 189 -4.26 16.45 -14.18
CA GLY A 189 -3.83 17.76 -14.65
C GLY A 189 -4.58 18.30 -15.87
N ILE A 190 -5.34 17.47 -16.60
CA ILE A 190 -6.36 17.97 -17.53
C ILE A 190 -7.61 18.42 -16.76
N THR A 191 -8.12 17.57 -15.85
CA THR A 191 -9.31 17.85 -15.03
C THR A 191 -9.22 19.16 -14.23
N TRP A 192 -8.02 19.46 -13.75
CA TRP A 192 -7.71 20.65 -12.93
C TRP A 192 -7.11 21.81 -13.74
N GLY A 193 -6.88 21.63 -15.05
CA GLY A 193 -6.43 22.71 -15.94
C GLY A 193 -4.93 23.03 -15.91
N PHE A 194 -4.09 22.15 -15.36
CA PHE A 194 -2.63 22.31 -15.35
C PHE A 194 -2.00 22.13 -16.74
N TRP A 195 -2.55 21.27 -17.61
CA TRP A 195 -2.06 21.11 -18.99
C TRP A 195 -3.20 20.98 -20.01
N VAL A 196 -3.71 22.13 -20.45
CA VAL A 196 -4.84 22.23 -21.37
C VAL A 196 -4.43 22.11 -22.84
N SER A 197 -3.27 22.66 -23.23
CA SER A 197 -2.81 22.65 -24.62
C SER A 197 -2.15 21.33 -25.04
N PRO A 198 -2.13 21.00 -26.34
CA PRO A 198 -1.42 19.82 -26.85
C PRO A 198 0.07 19.80 -26.46
N GLN A 199 0.75 20.94 -26.50
CA GLN A 199 2.17 21.03 -26.11
C GLN A 199 2.35 20.78 -24.61
N ALA A 200 1.45 21.31 -23.76
CA ALA A 200 1.49 21.06 -22.33
C ALA A 200 1.25 19.57 -22.01
N GLN A 201 0.30 18.93 -22.70
CA GLN A 201 0.02 17.50 -22.54
C GLN A 201 1.19 16.59 -22.98
N GLN A 202 1.95 16.99 -24.01
CA GLN A 202 3.17 16.29 -24.42
C GLN A 202 4.27 16.39 -23.35
N ARG A 203 4.47 17.58 -22.76
CA ARG A 203 5.42 17.78 -21.65
C ARG A 203 4.99 17.00 -20.42
N ALA A 204 3.71 17.07 -20.06
CA ALA A 204 3.12 16.32 -18.95
C ALA A 204 3.28 14.81 -19.14
N THR A 205 3.22 14.31 -20.38
CA THR A 205 3.49 12.89 -20.66
C THR A 205 4.90 12.50 -20.25
N LYS A 206 5.92 13.30 -20.58
CA LYS A 206 7.31 13.03 -20.17
C LYS A 206 7.46 13.05 -18.65
N VAL A 207 6.87 14.04 -17.98
CA VAL A 207 6.92 14.18 -16.51
C VAL A 207 6.24 12.99 -15.82
N CYS A 208 5.02 12.64 -16.23
CA CYS A 208 4.27 11.55 -15.61
C CYS A 208 4.89 10.17 -15.89
N VAL A 209 5.50 9.98 -17.07
CA VAL A 209 6.27 8.77 -17.37
C VAL A 209 7.52 8.68 -16.51
N ALA A 210 8.30 9.76 -16.39
CA ALA A 210 9.47 9.79 -15.53
C ALA A 210 9.10 9.50 -14.07
N PHE A 211 8.05 10.16 -13.55
CA PHE A 211 7.50 9.88 -12.23
C PHE A 211 7.09 8.41 -12.07
N GLY A 212 6.34 7.87 -13.03
CA GLY A 212 5.90 6.47 -12.99
C GLY A 212 7.07 5.48 -13.03
N VAL A 213 8.12 5.75 -13.81
CA VAL A 213 9.33 4.91 -13.86
C VAL A 213 10.09 4.96 -12.53
N ILE A 214 10.29 6.16 -11.96
CA ILE A 214 10.95 6.30 -10.66
C ILE A 214 10.16 5.54 -9.59
N LEU A 215 8.84 5.71 -9.56
CA LEU A 215 8.00 5.03 -8.58
C LEU A 215 7.94 3.51 -8.82
N ALA A 216 8.03 3.05 -10.07
CA ALA A 216 8.14 1.62 -10.39
C ALA A 216 9.46 1.04 -9.89
N VAL A 217 10.57 1.77 -9.99
CA VAL A 217 11.86 1.36 -9.43
C VAL A 217 11.77 1.26 -7.90
N ILE A 218 11.21 2.28 -7.23
CA ILE A 218 11.02 2.27 -5.77
C ILE A 218 10.09 1.11 -5.36
N GLY A 219 8.97 0.91 -6.06
CA GLY A 219 8.03 -0.16 -5.77
C GLY A 219 8.62 -1.55 -6.01
N THR A 220 9.43 -1.72 -7.06
CA THR A 220 10.14 -2.98 -7.31
C THR A 220 11.23 -3.21 -6.28
N ALA A 221 11.89 -2.15 -5.80
CA ALA A 221 12.86 -2.22 -4.71
C ALA A 221 12.21 -2.64 -3.38
N ALA A 222 11.05 -2.07 -3.05
CA ALA A 222 10.23 -2.48 -1.91
C ALA A 222 9.82 -3.96 -2.00
N TRP A 223 9.31 -4.37 -3.15
CA TRP A 223 8.98 -5.76 -3.43
C TRP A 223 10.20 -6.68 -3.27
N TRP A 224 11.33 -6.33 -3.88
CA TRP A 224 12.56 -7.11 -3.83
C TRP A 224 13.09 -7.25 -2.39
N GLY A 225 13.02 -6.17 -1.61
CA GLY A 225 13.48 -6.17 -0.21
C GLY A 225 12.78 -7.23 0.63
N ALA A 226 11.47 -7.44 0.43
CA ALA A 226 10.72 -8.44 1.16
C ALA A 226 10.90 -9.86 0.62
N VAL A 227 10.86 -10.05 -0.71
CA VAL A 227 10.85 -11.40 -1.31
C VAL A 227 12.22 -12.07 -1.38
N ARG A 228 13.31 -11.30 -1.17
CA ARG A 228 14.67 -11.84 -1.21
C ARG A 228 15.09 -12.52 0.09
N MET A 229 14.36 -12.30 1.18
CA MET A 229 14.74 -12.78 2.51
C MET A 229 14.62 -14.29 2.56
N ASP A 230 15.70 -14.96 2.93
CA ASP A 230 15.69 -16.38 3.25
C ASP A 230 15.46 -16.62 4.75
N ALA A 231 15.54 -17.88 5.18
CA ALA A 231 15.29 -18.24 6.57
C ALA A 231 16.33 -17.64 7.54
N GLU A 232 17.58 -17.46 7.10
CA GLU A 232 18.65 -16.87 7.91
C GLU A 232 18.43 -15.36 8.05
N ASP A 233 18.12 -14.67 6.94
CA ASP A 233 17.75 -13.25 6.93
C ASP A 233 16.55 -12.97 7.87
N ILE A 234 15.52 -13.83 7.85
CA ILE A 234 14.32 -13.69 8.69
C ILE A 234 14.65 -13.91 10.17
N ALA A 235 15.42 -14.95 10.49
CA ALA A 235 15.83 -15.24 11.87
C ALA A 235 16.67 -14.09 12.44
N GLN A 236 17.62 -13.56 11.66
CA GLN A 236 18.43 -12.41 12.06
C GLN A 236 17.55 -11.17 12.26
N ALA A 237 16.63 -10.89 11.33
CA ALA A 237 15.71 -9.76 11.45
C ALA A 237 14.88 -9.84 12.74
N ARG A 238 14.41 -11.03 13.12
CA ARG A 238 13.65 -11.27 14.35
C ARG A 238 14.49 -10.96 15.60
N ALA A 239 15.77 -11.34 15.60
CA ALA A 239 16.69 -11.03 16.70
C ALA A 239 16.94 -9.52 16.81
N ASP A 240 17.20 -8.84 15.69
CA ASP A 240 17.42 -7.39 15.66
C ASP A 240 16.18 -6.63 16.15
N GLU A 241 15.00 -7.02 15.69
CA GLU A 241 13.71 -6.44 16.09
C GLU A 241 13.44 -6.61 17.60
N ALA A 242 13.81 -7.75 18.20
CA ALA A 242 13.65 -7.98 19.63
C ALA A 242 14.47 -6.98 20.45
N ILE A 243 15.74 -6.74 20.06
CA ILE A 243 16.62 -5.75 20.69
C ILE A 243 16.05 -4.34 20.49
N MET A 244 15.65 -4.02 19.26
CA MET A 244 15.11 -2.71 18.91
C MET A 244 13.80 -2.41 19.63
N TYR A 245 12.94 -3.40 19.86
CA TYR A 245 11.69 -3.23 20.58
C TYR A 245 11.92 -2.80 22.03
N GLU A 246 12.86 -3.43 22.72
CA GLU A 246 13.24 -3.03 24.09
C GLU A 246 13.76 -1.58 24.12
N ALA A 247 14.68 -1.23 23.21
CA ALA A 247 15.17 0.15 23.09
C ALA A 247 14.07 1.16 22.70
N ALA A 248 13.12 0.76 21.85
CA ALA A 248 12.01 1.61 21.44
C ALA A 248 11.02 1.88 22.59
N LYS A 249 10.81 0.91 23.48
CA LYS A 249 10.02 1.12 24.71
C LYS A 249 10.67 2.13 25.64
N GLU A 250 11.98 2.04 25.85
CA GLU A 250 12.72 2.97 26.73
C GLU A 250 12.65 4.42 26.24
N THR A 251 12.67 4.61 24.92
CA THR A 251 12.61 5.93 24.27
C THR A 251 11.19 6.45 24.07
N GLY A 252 10.16 5.65 24.38
CA GLY A 252 8.75 5.98 24.15
C GLY A 252 8.33 5.96 22.67
N LEU A 253 9.14 5.35 21.81
CA LEU A 253 8.87 5.19 20.38
C LEU A 253 7.97 3.97 20.10
N ALA A 254 8.03 2.95 20.95
CA ALA A 254 7.09 1.84 21.00
C ALA A 254 6.39 1.77 22.36
N TYR A 255 5.20 1.17 22.37
CA TYR A 255 4.40 0.95 23.58
C TYR A 255 4.26 -0.55 23.84
N ASP A 256 4.02 -0.92 25.10
CA ASP A 256 3.71 -2.30 25.48
C ASP A 256 2.33 -2.70 24.92
N MET A 257 2.36 -3.28 23.72
CA MET A 257 1.19 -3.68 22.92
C MET A 257 1.49 -5.07 22.34
N PRO A 258 1.30 -6.14 23.11
CA PRO A 258 1.64 -7.50 22.68
C PRO A 258 0.89 -7.91 21.40
N GLU A 259 -0.29 -7.34 21.14
CA GLU A 259 -1.06 -7.58 19.92
C GLU A 259 -0.43 -7.02 18.64
N LYS A 260 0.68 -6.28 18.72
CA LYS A 260 1.45 -5.76 17.56
C LYS A 260 2.74 -6.52 17.31
N ARG A 261 3.01 -7.55 18.10
CA ARG A 261 4.25 -8.32 18.11
C ARG A 261 3.93 -9.76 17.75
N THR A 262 4.82 -10.40 17.01
CA THR A 262 4.70 -11.84 16.75
C THR A 262 4.77 -12.57 18.10
N PRO A 263 3.85 -13.51 18.40
CA PRO A 263 3.92 -14.30 19.61
C PRO A 263 5.28 -15.00 19.70
N VAL A 264 5.99 -14.79 20.80
CA VAL A 264 7.24 -15.52 21.05
C VAL A 264 6.85 -16.94 21.45
N ASP A 265 7.12 -17.92 20.59
CA ASP A 265 7.10 -19.31 21.01
C ASP A 265 8.21 -19.48 22.05
N VAL A 266 7.81 -19.77 23.29
CA VAL A 266 8.71 -19.84 24.46
C VAL A 266 9.83 -20.87 24.23
N GLU A 267 9.58 -21.90 23.41
CA GLU A 267 10.58 -22.91 23.03
C GLU A 267 11.69 -22.37 22.11
N GLU A 268 11.42 -21.40 21.23
CA GLU A 268 12.46 -20.81 20.36
C GLU A 268 13.39 -19.86 21.13
N ALA A 269 12.85 -19.12 22.09
CA ALA A 269 13.61 -18.21 22.94
C ALA A 269 14.57 -18.95 23.89
N GLU A 270 14.16 -20.12 24.41
CA GLU A 270 15.02 -20.96 25.25
C GLU A 270 16.18 -21.56 24.43
N ASN A 271 15.91 -22.07 23.21
CA ASN A 271 16.95 -22.63 22.34
C ASN A 271 17.98 -21.59 21.85
N ALA A 272 17.57 -20.36 21.56
CA ALA A 272 18.49 -19.28 21.20
C ALA A 272 19.37 -18.82 22.38
N SER A 273 18.85 -18.90 23.61
CA SER A 273 19.61 -18.58 24.82
C SER A 273 20.63 -19.67 25.18
N GLU A 274 20.34 -20.94 24.88
CA GLU A 274 21.28 -22.05 25.08
C GLU A 274 22.43 -22.04 24.05
N SER A 275 22.18 -21.63 22.80
CA SER A 275 23.25 -21.55 21.79
C SER A 275 24.29 -20.46 22.07
N ASP A 276 23.90 -19.37 22.75
CA ASP A 276 24.82 -18.30 23.14
C ASP A 276 25.66 -18.66 24.38
N ASP A 277 25.18 -19.55 25.25
CA ASP A 277 25.93 -19.99 26.45
C ASP A 277 27.03 -21.02 26.11
N ASP A 278 26.79 -21.85 25.09
CA ASP A 278 27.78 -22.82 24.58
C ASP A 278 28.96 -22.15 23.83
N THR A 279 28.85 -20.88 23.43
CA THR A 279 29.92 -20.16 22.72
C THR A 279 30.86 -19.38 23.67
N ILE A 280 30.56 -19.33 24.98
CA ILE A 280 31.35 -18.59 25.98
C ILE A 280 32.26 -19.53 26.81
N THR A 281 32.21 -20.85 26.56
CA THR A 281 32.94 -21.86 27.37
C THR A 281 34.12 -22.60 26.68
N GLU A 282 34.68 -22.08 25.57
CA GLU A 282 35.99 -22.53 25.04
C GLU A 282 37.11 -21.47 25.10
#